data_AF-A0A023WZ50-F1
#
_entry.id   AF-A0A023WZ50-F1
#
_cell.length_a   1.000
_cell.length_b   1.000
_cell.length_c   1.000
_cell.angle_alpha   90.00
_cell.angle_beta   90.00
_cell.angle_gamma   90.00
#
_symmetry.space_group_name_H-M   'P 1'
#
loop_
_entity.id
_entity.type
_entity.pdbx_description
1 polymer ?
#
loop_
_entity_poly.entity_id
_entity_poly.type
_entity_poly.pdbx_seq_one_letter_code
_entity_poly.pdbx_strand_id
1 'polypeptide(L)'
;MANITPDRVFAAADALEASGSRVSVRSVRDYLGGGSPNQITPLLASWRARKPSVAAPEIQLDPRIVQLIAEQVRAAAGEAAVRADERANEAEDTLTLCQQENSELAEQLATTLRALDEARAKVEQQAGTISEIREEIERVRSEAEEEVEAADTRANREREVAETAQHALARAELRLESMPRLEGEVERLRTALDEALSGKQSAEQQAAVAAAKLDAAIQRVSAAEEREREARQQQAAAQEAAARANGDAHQAQITLQAVQARLESTSRELETARGSLSELKEELKELRAEKKPAKNGEQG
;
A
#
# COMPACT_ATOMS: atom_id res chain seq x y z
N MET A 1 -115.44 44.56 18.59
CA MET A 1 -115.34 45.31 17.31
C MET A 1 -116.28 46.51 17.41
N ALA A 2 -115.79 47.72 17.16
CA ALA A 2 -116.58 48.95 17.32
C ALA A 2 -117.62 49.07 16.19
N ASN A 3 -118.89 49.27 16.56
CA ASN A 3 -119.99 49.40 15.60
C ASN A 3 -120.01 50.85 15.06
N ILE A 4 -119.60 51.07 13.79
CA ILE A 4 -119.61 52.39 13.13
C ILE A 4 -120.97 52.63 12.49
N THR A 5 -121.66 53.70 12.91
CA THR A 5 -122.91 54.16 12.31
C THR A 5 -122.78 55.63 11.83
N PRO A 6 -123.59 56.06 10.83
CA PRO A 6 -123.56 57.41 10.28
C PRO A 6 -123.66 58.51 11.35
N ASP A 7 -124.62 58.38 12.27
CA ASP A 7 -124.86 59.38 13.31
C ASP A 7 -123.66 59.57 14.25
N ARG A 8 -122.92 58.48 14.55
CA ARG A 8 -121.72 58.57 15.38
C ARG A 8 -120.58 59.28 14.65
N VAL A 9 -120.42 59.04 13.35
CA VAL A 9 -119.40 59.71 12.54
C VAL A 9 -119.70 61.19 12.37
N PHE A 10 -120.97 61.57 12.19
CA PHE A 10 -121.36 62.97 12.06
C PHE A 10 -121.23 63.71 13.38
N ALA A 11 -121.71 63.13 14.48
CA ALA A 11 -121.53 63.71 15.81
C ALA A 11 -120.05 63.90 16.18
N ALA A 12 -119.19 62.92 15.81
CA ALA A 12 -117.74 63.05 16.01
C ALA A 12 -117.12 64.15 15.13
N ALA A 13 -117.58 64.31 13.89
CA ALA A 13 -117.11 65.38 13.00
C ALA A 13 -117.54 66.77 13.50
N ASP A 14 -118.80 66.92 13.91
CA ASP A 14 -119.33 68.15 14.49
C ASP A 14 -118.60 68.51 15.80
N ALA A 15 -118.33 67.53 16.67
CA ALA A 15 -117.58 67.75 17.90
C ALA A 15 -116.12 68.18 17.66
N LEU A 16 -115.44 67.56 16.69
CA LEU A 16 -114.07 67.93 16.30
C LEU A 16 -114.00 69.31 15.67
N GLU A 17 -115.02 69.72 14.93
CA GLU A 17 -115.08 71.04 14.35
C GLU A 17 -115.41 72.12 15.38
N ALA A 18 -116.36 71.85 16.29
CA ALA A 18 -116.68 72.73 17.41
C ALA A 18 -115.47 72.96 18.33
N SER A 19 -114.57 71.97 18.42
CA SER A 19 -113.30 72.08 19.14
C SER A 19 -112.17 72.72 18.32
N GLY A 20 -112.44 73.23 17.11
CA GLY A 20 -111.45 73.84 16.21
C GLY A 20 -110.39 72.87 15.69
N SER A 21 -110.60 71.57 15.85
CA SER A 21 -109.66 70.52 15.43
C SER A 21 -109.89 70.14 13.97
N ARG A 22 -108.82 69.72 13.28
CA ARG A 22 -108.91 69.33 11.87
C ARG A 22 -109.77 68.07 11.71
N VAL A 23 -110.93 68.20 11.08
CA VAL A 23 -111.82 67.08 10.76
C VAL A 23 -111.23 66.23 9.62
N SER A 24 -110.55 65.14 9.98
CA SER A 24 -109.93 64.16 9.07
C SER A 24 -110.40 62.73 9.38
N VAL A 25 -110.24 61.81 8.43
CA VAL A 25 -110.62 60.39 8.64
C VAL A 25 -109.88 59.80 9.85
N ARG A 26 -108.61 60.19 10.04
CA ARG A 26 -107.78 59.77 11.18
C ARG A 26 -108.31 60.34 12.50
N SER A 27 -108.55 61.65 12.58
CA SER A 27 -109.04 62.28 13.81
C SER A 27 -110.43 61.79 14.23
N VAL A 28 -111.32 61.52 13.26
CA VAL A 28 -112.64 60.94 13.52
C VAL A 28 -112.54 59.49 14.01
N ARG A 29 -111.65 58.67 13.41
CA ARG A 29 -111.40 57.30 13.87
C ARG A 29 -110.84 57.27 15.29
N ASP A 30 -109.91 58.16 15.59
CA ASP A 30 -109.27 58.27 16.89
C ASP A 30 -110.29 58.74 17.95
N TYR A 31 -111.17 59.70 17.61
CA TYR A 31 -112.28 60.14 18.48
C TYR A 31 -113.29 59.03 18.77
N LEU A 32 -113.59 58.17 17.78
CA LEU A 32 -114.50 57.04 17.93
C LEU A 32 -113.86 55.82 18.63
N GLY A 33 -112.55 55.84 18.89
CA GLY A 33 -111.83 54.73 19.51
C GLY A 33 -111.63 53.51 18.61
N GLY A 34 -111.79 53.66 17.29
CA GLY A 34 -111.54 52.60 16.31
C GLY A 34 -112.50 52.57 15.13
N GLY A 35 -112.21 51.66 14.19
CA GLY A 35 -113.03 51.41 13.01
C GLY A 35 -112.30 51.61 11.66
N SER A 36 -112.87 51.05 10.59
CA SER A 36 -112.19 50.99 9.28
C SER A 36 -112.21 52.35 8.58
N PRO A 37 -111.07 52.86 8.08
CA PRO A 37 -111.01 54.07 7.26
C PRO A 37 -111.96 54.03 6.05
N ASN A 38 -112.22 52.84 5.49
CA ASN A 38 -113.11 52.66 4.35
C ASN A 38 -114.59 52.89 4.71
N GLN A 39 -114.98 52.72 5.98
CA GLN A 39 -116.34 53.02 6.44
C GLN A 39 -116.51 54.49 6.82
N ILE A 40 -115.47 55.12 7.39
CA ILE A 40 -115.52 56.53 7.85
C ILE A 40 -115.43 57.50 6.67
N THR A 41 -114.61 57.21 5.66
CA THR A 41 -114.39 58.11 4.51
C THR A 41 -115.67 58.53 3.78
N PRO A 42 -116.58 57.62 3.36
CA PRO A 42 -117.81 58.01 2.66
C PRO A 42 -118.77 58.80 3.56
N LEU A 43 -118.85 58.45 4.85
CA LEU A 43 -119.66 59.17 5.83
C LEU A 43 -119.12 60.59 6.04
N LEU A 44 -117.81 60.75 6.22
CA LEU A 44 -117.19 62.06 6.40
C LEU A 44 -117.32 62.96 5.15
N ALA A 45 -117.27 62.37 3.95
CA ALA A 45 -117.54 63.09 2.72
C ALA A 45 -118.99 63.58 2.65
N SER A 46 -119.97 62.74 3.03
CA SER A 46 -121.38 63.13 3.08
C SER A 46 -121.68 64.22 4.12
N TRP A 47 -120.97 64.22 5.26
CA TRP A 47 -121.01 65.30 6.25
C TRP A 47 -120.48 66.63 5.67
N ARG A 48 -119.33 66.62 4.99
CA ARG A 48 -118.78 67.84 4.36
C ARG A 48 -119.68 68.40 3.27
N ALA A 49 -120.29 67.53 2.46
CA ALA A 49 -121.20 67.94 1.39
C ALA A 49 -122.49 68.60 1.91
N ARG A 50 -122.85 68.37 3.18
CA ARG A 50 -124.00 68.99 3.84
C ARG A 50 -123.77 70.45 4.25
N LYS A 51 -122.53 70.96 4.17
CA LYS A 51 -122.23 72.35 4.53
C LYS A 51 -122.42 73.33 3.36
N PRO A 52 -123.01 74.51 3.61
CA PRO A 52 -122.97 75.61 2.66
C PRO A 52 -121.51 76.07 2.45
N SER A 53 -121.01 75.99 1.22
CA SER A 53 -119.74 76.61 0.83
C SER A 53 -119.96 78.11 0.66
N VAL A 54 -119.26 78.93 1.44
CA VAL A 54 -119.20 80.38 1.23
C VAL A 54 -118.02 80.67 0.31
N ALA A 55 -118.30 81.15 -0.91
CA ALA A 55 -117.27 81.59 -1.85
C ALA A 55 -116.64 82.91 -1.35
N ALA A 56 -115.30 82.96 -1.30
CA ALA A 56 -114.56 84.17 -0.94
C ALA A 56 -114.56 85.19 -2.10
N PRO A 57 -114.60 86.51 -1.82
CA PRO A 57 -114.61 87.53 -2.86
C PRO A 57 -113.26 87.64 -3.58
N GLU A 58 -113.33 87.85 -4.89
CA GLU A 58 -112.19 87.95 -5.81
C GLU A 58 -111.56 89.35 -5.70
N ILE A 59 -110.35 89.44 -5.14
CA ILE A 59 -109.58 90.69 -5.05
C ILE A 59 -108.97 90.98 -6.42
N GLN A 60 -109.34 92.09 -7.05
CA GLN A 60 -108.74 92.55 -8.32
C GLN A 60 -107.43 93.30 -8.03
N LEU A 61 -106.30 92.74 -8.47
CA LEU A 61 -104.97 93.36 -8.37
C LEU A 61 -104.73 94.36 -9.50
N ASP A 62 -104.07 95.48 -9.18
CA ASP A 62 -103.64 96.48 -10.16
C ASP A 62 -102.63 95.84 -11.16
N PRO A 63 -102.88 95.92 -12.48
CA PRO A 63 -101.96 95.43 -13.51
C PRO A 63 -100.52 95.94 -13.39
N ARG A 64 -100.29 97.14 -12.84
CA ARG A 64 -98.94 97.72 -12.63
C ARG A 64 -98.10 96.91 -11.64
N ILE A 65 -98.72 96.37 -10.60
CA ILE A 65 -98.04 95.52 -9.60
C ILE A 65 -97.59 94.21 -10.25
N VAL A 66 -98.45 93.63 -11.10
CA VAL A 66 -98.12 92.41 -11.86
C VAL A 66 -96.93 92.64 -12.79
N GLN A 67 -96.87 93.80 -13.45
CA GLN A 67 -95.73 94.17 -14.31
C GLN A 67 -94.42 94.31 -13.53
N LEU A 68 -94.42 95.01 -12.39
CA LEU A 68 -93.22 95.18 -11.55
C LEU A 68 -92.71 93.85 -10.98
N ILE A 69 -93.63 92.97 -10.55
CA ILE A 69 -93.27 91.61 -10.11
C ILE A 69 -92.67 90.83 -11.27
N ALA A 70 -93.26 90.90 -12.48
CA ALA A 70 -92.73 90.20 -13.64
C ALA A 70 -91.34 90.71 -14.05
N GLU A 71 -91.08 92.02 -13.96
CA GLU A 71 -89.76 92.62 -14.19
C GLU A 71 -88.73 92.14 -13.15
N GLN A 72 -89.09 92.17 -11.86
CA GLN A 72 -88.20 91.72 -10.80
C GLN A 72 -87.91 90.22 -10.87
N VAL A 73 -88.90 89.40 -11.20
CA VAL A 73 -88.73 87.95 -11.41
C VAL A 73 -87.83 87.69 -12.62
N ARG A 74 -87.97 88.44 -13.71
CA ARG A 74 -87.05 88.33 -14.87
C ARG A 74 -85.62 88.71 -14.50
N ALA A 75 -85.42 89.79 -13.75
CA ALA A 75 -84.09 90.20 -13.29
C ALA A 75 -83.46 89.13 -12.40
N ALA A 76 -84.19 88.65 -11.38
CA ALA A 76 -83.72 87.60 -10.48
C ALA A 76 -83.46 86.26 -11.20
N ALA A 77 -84.29 85.90 -12.18
CA ALA A 77 -84.08 84.71 -13.00
C ALA A 77 -82.86 84.87 -13.92
N GLY A 78 -82.64 86.06 -14.50
CA GLY A 78 -81.46 86.37 -15.30
C GLY A 78 -80.17 86.26 -14.49
N GLU A 79 -80.13 86.86 -13.30
CA GLU A 79 -78.97 86.72 -12.39
C GLU A 79 -78.77 85.27 -11.92
N ALA A 80 -79.84 84.53 -11.66
CA ALA A 80 -79.75 83.13 -11.29
C ALA A 80 -79.22 82.26 -12.45
N ALA A 81 -79.61 82.57 -13.69
CA ALA A 81 -79.09 81.92 -14.89
C ALA A 81 -77.59 82.21 -15.05
N VAL A 82 -77.16 83.48 -14.95
CA VAL A 82 -75.73 83.84 -15.01
C VAL A 82 -74.92 83.10 -13.94
N ARG A 83 -75.38 83.07 -12.68
CA ARG A 83 -74.70 82.31 -11.62
C ARG A 83 -74.70 80.80 -11.85
N ALA A 84 -75.72 80.26 -12.51
CA ALA A 84 -75.78 78.84 -12.85
C ALA A 84 -74.79 78.51 -13.96
N ASP A 85 -74.69 79.37 -14.98
CA ASP A 85 -73.73 79.24 -16.08
C ASP A 85 -72.29 79.39 -15.57
N GLU A 86 -72.00 80.36 -14.69
CA GLU A 86 -70.69 80.50 -14.04
C GLU A 86 -70.29 79.23 -13.28
N ARG A 87 -71.20 78.67 -12.47
CA ARG A 87 -70.94 77.41 -11.75
C ARG A 87 -70.78 76.21 -12.67
N ALA A 88 -71.52 76.16 -13.78
CA ALA A 88 -71.39 75.10 -14.76
C ALA A 88 -70.01 75.17 -15.43
N ASN A 89 -69.57 76.37 -15.83
CA ASN A 89 -68.25 76.60 -16.40
C ASN A 89 -67.13 76.24 -15.40
N GLU A 90 -67.23 76.67 -14.13
CA GLU A 90 -66.26 76.30 -13.09
C GLU A 90 -66.19 74.78 -12.86
N ALA A 91 -67.33 74.09 -12.91
CA ALA A 91 -67.40 72.64 -12.79
C ALA A 91 -66.79 71.94 -14.02
N GLU A 92 -67.00 72.45 -15.23
CA GLU A 92 -66.39 71.95 -16.46
C GLU A 92 -64.87 72.16 -16.48
N ASP A 93 -64.39 73.33 -16.04
CA ASP A 93 -62.96 73.62 -15.90
C ASP A 93 -62.30 72.67 -14.88
N THR A 94 -62.96 72.48 -13.73
CA THR A 94 -62.48 71.54 -12.69
C THR A 94 -62.46 70.11 -13.20
N LEU A 95 -63.49 69.68 -13.91
CA LEU A 95 -63.55 68.34 -14.52
C LEU A 95 -62.43 68.15 -15.53
N THR A 96 -62.17 69.15 -16.36
CA THR A 96 -61.10 69.13 -17.36
C THR A 96 -59.73 69.00 -16.70
N LEU A 97 -59.49 69.77 -15.63
CA LEU A 97 -58.25 69.67 -14.84
C LEU A 97 -58.08 68.28 -14.23
N CYS A 98 -59.11 67.74 -13.58
CA CYS A 98 -59.06 66.40 -13.00
C CYS A 98 -58.84 65.31 -14.06
N GLN A 99 -59.38 65.47 -15.27
CA GLN A 99 -59.14 64.54 -16.37
C GLN A 99 -57.67 64.59 -16.85
N GLN A 100 -57.10 65.79 -16.95
CA GLN A 100 -55.68 65.98 -17.28
C GLN A 100 -54.78 65.33 -16.21
N GLU A 101 -54.99 65.64 -14.93
CA GLU A 101 -54.23 65.04 -13.83
C GLU A 101 -54.33 63.51 -13.81
N ASN A 102 -55.53 62.96 -14.04
CA ASN A 102 -55.72 61.51 -14.10
C ASN A 102 -54.98 60.89 -15.29
N SER A 103 -54.96 61.56 -16.45
CA SER A 103 -54.20 61.10 -17.61
C SER A 103 -52.68 61.10 -17.35
N GLU A 104 -52.16 62.16 -16.72
CA GLU A 104 -50.74 62.25 -16.35
C GLU A 104 -50.34 61.18 -15.32
N LEU A 105 -51.19 60.96 -14.30
CA LEU A 105 -50.97 59.91 -13.31
C LEU A 105 -51.01 58.52 -13.93
N ALA A 106 -51.90 58.28 -14.91
CA ALA A 106 -51.98 57.02 -15.63
C ALA A 106 -50.70 56.77 -16.45
N GLU A 107 -50.15 57.79 -17.10
CA GLU A 107 -48.88 57.69 -17.84
C GLU A 107 -47.68 57.44 -16.90
N GLN A 108 -47.63 58.12 -15.76
CA GLN A 108 -46.62 57.89 -14.73
C GLN A 108 -46.70 56.47 -14.16
N LEU A 109 -47.91 55.97 -13.90
CA LEU A 109 -48.13 54.60 -13.45
C LEU A 109 -47.66 53.59 -14.50
N ALA A 110 -48.01 53.80 -15.77
CA ALA A 110 -47.58 52.93 -16.85
C ALA A 110 -46.05 52.89 -16.97
N THR A 111 -45.39 54.05 -16.85
CA THR A 111 -43.93 54.17 -16.91
C THR A 111 -43.25 53.47 -15.73
N THR A 112 -43.77 53.65 -14.51
CA THR A 112 -43.21 53.01 -13.30
C THR A 112 -43.42 51.50 -13.28
N LEU A 113 -44.57 51.01 -13.75
CA LEU A 113 -44.83 49.58 -13.93
C LEU A 113 -43.86 48.96 -14.94
N ARG A 114 -43.63 49.63 -16.08
CA ARG A 114 -42.65 49.15 -17.06
C ARG A 114 -41.23 49.09 -16.48
N ALA A 115 -40.81 50.12 -15.75
CA ALA A 115 -39.50 50.13 -15.09
C ALA A 115 -39.38 49.02 -14.02
N LEU A 116 -40.47 48.72 -13.30
CA LEU A 116 -40.51 47.62 -12.33
C LEU A 116 -40.38 46.26 -13.02
N ASP A 117 -41.07 46.05 -14.14
CA ASP A 117 -40.99 44.80 -14.89
C ASP A 117 -39.60 44.60 -15.50
N GLU A 118 -38.98 45.67 -16.03
CA GLU A 118 -37.60 45.64 -16.50
C GLU A 118 -36.60 45.32 -15.37
N ALA A 119 -36.80 45.88 -14.18
CA ALA A 119 -35.97 45.58 -13.02
C ALA A 119 -36.14 44.12 -12.55
N ARG A 120 -37.38 43.60 -12.56
CA ARG A 120 -37.66 42.20 -12.23
C ARG A 120 -37.00 41.23 -13.22
N ALA A 121 -37.11 41.51 -14.51
CA ALA A 121 -36.46 40.71 -15.55
C ALA A 121 -34.92 40.69 -15.38
N LYS A 122 -34.31 41.84 -15.02
CA LYS A 122 -32.87 41.90 -14.72
C LYS A 122 -32.49 41.07 -13.49
N VAL A 123 -33.29 41.13 -12.43
CA VAL A 123 -33.06 40.32 -11.22
C VAL A 123 -33.15 38.83 -11.51
N GLU A 124 -34.15 38.41 -12.29
CA GLU A 124 -34.31 37.01 -12.71
C GLU A 124 -33.14 36.55 -13.58
N GLN A 125 -32.71 37.37 -14.55
CA GLN A 125 -31.53 37.10 -15.37
C GLN A 125 -30.27 36.96 -14.50
N GLN A 126 -30.04 37.88 -13.57
CA GLN A 126 -28.89 37.84 -12.66
C GLN A 126 -28.93 36.63 -11.72
N ALA A 127 -30.12 36.24 -11.25
CA ALA A 127 -30.27 35.03 -10.45
C ALA A 127 -29.90 33.78 -11.25
N GLY A 128 -30.31 33.71 -12.52
CA GLY A 128 -29.90 32.65 -13.46
C GLY A 128 -28.39 32.58 -13.63
N THR A 129 -27.74 33.70 -13.97
CA THR A 129 -26.28 33.72 -14.16
C THR A 129 -25.51 33.40 -12.88
N ILE A 130 -25.99 33.84 -11.72
CA ILE A 130 -25.40 33.47 -10.43
C ILE A 130 -25.52 31.97 -10.17
N SER A 131 -26.64 31.34 -10.55
CA SER A 131 -26.82 29.89 -10.45
C SER A 131 -25.84 29.13 -11.34
N GLU A 132 -25.73 29.54 -12.61
CA GLU A 132 -24.80 28.94 -13.58
C GLU A 132 -23.34 29.07 -13.12
N ILE A 133 -22.92 30.25 -12.65
CA ILE A 133 -21.57 30.48 -12.14
C ILE A 133 -21.30 29.61 -10.89
N ARG A 134 -22.29 29.44 -10.00
CA ARG A 134 -22.14 28.58 -8.82
C ARG A 134 -21.96 27.12 -9.20
N GLU A 135 -22.74 26.63 -10.16
CA GLU A 135 -22.61 25.27 -10.69
C GLU A 135 -21.24 25.07 -11.37
N GLU A 136 -20.77 26.06 -12.13
CA GLU A 136 -19.45 26.02 -12.75
C GLU A 136 -18.32 26.02 -11.70
N ILE A 137 -18.41 26.86 -10.68
CA ILE A 137 -17.44 26.89 -9.57
C ILE A 137 -17.40 25.54 -8.86
N GLU A 138 -18.54 24.93 -8.56
CA GLU A 138 -18.59 23.64 -7.89
C GLU A 138 -18.00 22.52 -8.76
N ARG A 139 -18.31 22.53 -10.07
CA ARG A 139 -17.71 21.60 -11.03
C ARG A 139 -16.19 21.73 -11.10
N VAL A 140 -15.69 22.96 -11.29
CA VAL A 140 -14.24 23.22 -11.37
C VAL A 140 -13.54 22.85 -10.06
N ARG A 141 -14.20 23.09 -8.91
CA ARG A 141 -13.67 22.70 -7.62
C ARG A 141 -13.56 21.18 -7.48
N SER A 142 -14.60 20.44 -7.86
CA SER A 142 -14.59 18.96 -7.86
C SER A 142 -13.49 18.42 -8.78
N GLU A 143 -13.37 18.96 -10.00
CA GLU A 143 -12.32 18.59 -10.95
C GLU A 143 -10.90 18.88 -10.40
N ALA A 144 -10.73 20.01 -9.71
CA ALA A 144 -9.45 20.36 -9.07
C ALA A 144 -9.12 19.47 -7.88
N GLU A 145 -10.10 19.10 -7.06
CA GLU A 145 -9.92 18.17 -5.93
C GLU A 145 -9.51 16.78 -6.44
N GLU A 146 -10.13 16.28 -7.51
CA GLU A 146 -9.75 15.01 -8.17
C GLU A 146 -8.34 15.05 -8.76
N GLU A 147 -7.96 16.14 -9.44
CA GLU A 147 -6.61 16.27 -10.00
C GLU A 147 -5.53 16.36 -8.91
N VAL A 148 -5.82 17.03 -7.79
CA VAL A 148 -4.92 17.07 -6.63
C VAL A 148 -4.75 15.68 -6.02
N GLU A 149 -5.83 14.92 -5.82
CA GLU A 149 -5.73 13.55 -5.30
C GLU A 149 -4.95 12.64 -6.27
N ALA A 150 -5.19 12.76 -7.57
CA ALA A 150 -4.44 12.04 -8.59
C ALA A 150 -2.95 12.41 -8.60
N ALA A 151 -2.61 13.69 -8.43
CA ALA A 151 -1.24 14.15 -8.34
C ALA A 151 -0.55 13.64 -7.06
N ASP A 152 -1.23 13.67 -5.92
CA ASP A 152 -0.70 13.17 -4.64
C ASP A 152 -0.45 11.66 -4.69
N THR A 153 -1.37 10.88 -5.26
CA THR A 153 -1.17 9.44 -5.42
C THR A 153 0.00 9.11 -6.35
N ARG A 154 0.22 9.87 -7.43
CA ARG A 154 1.39 9.73 -8.30
C ARG A 154 2.68 10.09 -7.56
N ALA A 155 2.70 11.22 -6.85
CA ALA A 155 3.86 11.68 -6.09
C ALA A 155 4.26 10.69 -5.00
N ASN A 156 3.30 10.10 -4.28
CA ASN A 156 3.57 9.09 -3.26
C ASN A 156 4.16 7.81 -3.87
N ARG A 157 3.61 7.32 -4.99
CA ARG A 157 4.18 6.16 -5.70
C ARG A 157 5.59 6.43 -6.18
N GLU A 158 5.85 7.62 -6.74
CA GLU A 158 7.20 8.00 -7.17
C GLU A 158 8.18 8.06 -6.00
N ARG A 159 7.76 8.57 -4.84
CA ARG A 159 8.56 8.57 -3.61
C ARG A 159 8.89 7.14 -3.15
N GLU A 160 7.91 6.24 -3.10
CA GLU A 160 8.13 4.83 -2.73
C GLU A 160 9.11 4.14 -3.70
N VAL A 161 8.96 4.37 -5.01
CA VAL A 161 9.88 3.84 -6.03
C VAL A 161 11.29 4.44 -5.86
N ALA A 162 11.39 5.74 -5.56
CA ALA A 162 12.68 6.39 -5.32
C ALA A 162 13.37 5.86 -4.06
N GLU A 163 12.64 5.69 -2.95
CA GLU A 163 13.17 5.14 -1.70
C GLU A 163 13.65 3.69 -1.89
N THR A 164 12.86 2.86 -2.56
CA THR A 164 13.27 1.48 -2.86
C THR A 164 14.50 1.43 -3.77
N ALA A 165 14.57 2.29 -4.79
CA ALA A 165 15.73 2.41 -5.66
C ALA A 165 16.98 2.90 -4.90
N GLN A 166 16.84 3.88 -3.99
CA GLN A 166 17.93 4.36 -3.14
C GLN A 166 18.44 3.27 -2.20
N HIS A 167 17.55 2.50 -1.57
CA HIS A 167 17.95 1.36 -0.74
C HIS A 167 18.65 0.26 -1.54
N ALA A 168 18.17 -0.03 -2.75
CA ALA A 168 18.81 -0.99 -3.64
C ALA A 168 20.21 -0.52 -4.05
N LEU A 169 20.36 0.77 -4.37
CA LEU A 169 21.63 1.39 -4.71
C LEU A 169 22.62 1.32 -3.54
N ALA A 170 22.22 1.75 -2.35
CA ALA A 170 23.07 1.70 -1.15
C ALA A 170 23.53 0.26 -0.83
N ARG A 171 22.66 -0.74 -1.02
CA ARG A 171 23.03 -2.15 -0.86
C ARG A 171 24.03 -2.60 -1.93
N ALA A 172 23.87 -2.15 -3.18
CA ALA A 172 24.81 -2.46 -4.25
C ALA A 172 26.18 -1.81 -4.01
N GLU A 173 26.21 -0.56 -3.55
CA GLU A 173 27.43 0.16 -3.17
C GLU A 173 28.18 -0.55 -2.03
N LEU A 174 27.49 -0.92 -0.94
CA LEU A 174 28.09 -1.69 0.16
C LEU A 174 28.67 -3.04 -0.31
N ARG A 175 27.99 -3.70 -1.26
CA ARG A 175 28.49 -4.97 -1.82
C ARG A 175 29.73 -4.73 -2.68
N LEU A 176 29.77 -3.65 -3.46
CA LEU A 176 30.95 -3.26 -4.23
C LEU A 176 32.12 -2.91 -3.31
N GLU A 177 31.89 -2.16 -2.23
CA GLU A 177 32.93 -1.84 -1.22
C GLU A 177 33.52 -3.10 -0.57
N SER A 178 32.75 -4.19 -0.49
CA SER A 178 33.24 -5.47 0.06
C SER A 178 34.05 -6.32 -0.93
N MET A 179 34.02 -6.01 -2.24
CA MET A 179 34.70 -6.81 -3.27
C MET A 179 36.22 -6.86 -3.11
N PRO A 180 36.95 -5.75 -2.84
CA PRO A 180 38.41 -5.78 -2.70
C PRO A 180 38.88 -6.71 -1.57
N ARG A 181 38.10 -6.81 -0.48
CA ARG A 181 38.40 -7.74 0.61
C ARG A 181 38.26 -9.19 0.16
N LEU A 182 37.19 -9.51 -0.58
CA LEU A 182 36.98 -10.85 -1.13
C LEU A 182 38.05 -11.21 -2.16
N GLU A 183 38.40 -10.29 -3.05
CA GLU A 183 39.49 -10.45 -4.02
C GLU A 183 40.83 -10.71 -3.31
N GLY A 184 41.13 -9.96 -2.24
CA GLY A 184 42.32 -10.18 -1.43
C GLY A 184 42.31 -11.50 -0.65
N GLU A 185 41.15 -12.01 -0.21
CA GLU A 185 41.01 -13.34 0.40
C GLU A 185 41.23 -14.45 -0.63
N VAL A 186 40.68 -14.30 -1.83
CA VAL A 186 40.89 -15.26 -2.94
C VAL A 186 42.37 -15.34 -3.30
N GLU A 187 43.05 -14.21 -3.41
CA GLU A 187 44.48 -14.19 -3.74
C GLU A 187 45.32 -14.80 -2.60
N ARG A 188 45.01 -14.50 -1.33
CA ARG A 188 45.65 -15.16 -0.19
C ARG A 188 45.44 -16.68 -0.20
N LEU A 189 44.23 -17.16 -0.48
CA LEU A 189 43.93 -18.59 -0.55
C LEU A 189 44.64 -19.27 -1.73
N ARG A 190 44.81 -18.60 -2.86
CA ARG A 190 45.60 -19.09 -3.99
C ARG A 190 47.07 -19.26 -3.61
N THR A 191 47.69 -18.25 -3.00
CA THR A 191 49.07 -18.35 -2.52
C THR A 191 49.23 -19.48 -1.50
N ALA A 192 48.32 -19.59 -0.53
CA ALA A 192 48.36 -20.67 0.46
C ALA A 192 48.19 -22.07 -0.17
N LEU A 193 47.36 -22.18 -1.22
CA LEU A 193 47.19 -23.43 -1.97
C LEU A 193 48.48 -23.79 -2.74
N ASP A 194 49.11 -22.83 -3.42
CA ASP A 194 50.35 -23.05 -4.16
C ASP A 194 51.50 -23.47 -3.21
N GLU A 195 51.60 -22.82 -2.05
CA GLU A 195 52.54 -23.20 -0.99
C GLU A 195 52.26 -24.62 -0.47
N ALA A 196 51.00 -24.98 -0.23
CA ALA A 196 50.61 -26.32 0.21
C ALA A 196 50.91 -27.39 -0.86
N LEU A 197 50.68 -27.09 -2.14
CA LEU A 197 51.00 -27.98 -3.26
C LEU A 197 52.51 -28.17 -3.42
N SER A 198 53.29 -27.09 -3.32
CA SER A 198 54.76 -27.14 -3.34
C SER A 198 55.31 -27.92 -2.15
N GLY A 199 54.78 -27.67 -0.94
CA GLY A 199 55.12 -28.42 0.27
C GLY A 199 54.79 -29.91 0.15
N LYS A 200 53.62 -30.25 -0.38
CA LYS A 200 53.23 -31.63 -0.70
C LYS A 200 54.20 -32.27 -1.68
N GLN A 201 54.55 -31.59 -2.77
CA GLN A 201 55.48 -32.10 -3.77
C GLN A 201 56.87 -32.35 -3.17
N SER A 202 57.36 -31.44 -2.31
CA SER A 202 58.62 -31.63 -1.58
C SER A 202 58.56 -32.84 -0.65
N ALA A 203 57.47 -33.00 0.11
CA ALA A 203 57.26 -34.15 0.99
C ALA A 203 57.19 -35.47 0.21
N GLU A 204 56.49 -35.50 -0.93
CA GLU A 204 56.42 -36.67 -1.82
C GLU A 204 57.81 -37.02 -2.40
N GLN A 205 58.59 -36.03 -2.82
CA GLN A 205 59.97 -36.25 -3.27
C GLN A 205 60.87 -36.81 -2.15
N GLN A 206 60.79 -36.24 -0.94
CA GLN A 206 61.54 -36.76 0.21
C GLN A 206 61.12 -38.19 0.57
N ALA A 207 59.82 -38.49 0.54
CA ALA A 207 59.30 -39.83 0.77
C ALA A 207 59.79 -40.83 -0.30
N ALA A 208 59.79 -40.45 -1.58
CA ALA A 208 60.31 -41.28 -2.66
C ALA A 208 61.82 -41.56 -2.52
N VAL A 209 62.61 -40.55 -2.15
CA VAL A 209 64.06 -40.73 -1.88
C VAL A 209 64.29 -41.62 -0.66
N ALA A 210 63.50 -41.46 0.41
CA ALA A 210 63.57 -42.30 1.59
C ALA A 210 63.22 -43.76 1.26
N ALA A 211 62.16 -43.99 0.48
CA ALA A 211 61.79 -45.32 -0.01
C ALA A 211 62.91 -45.94 -0.85
N ALA A 212 63.50 -45.21 -1.81
CA ALA A 212 64.61 -45.71 -2.61
C ALA A 212 65.87 -46.04 -1.78
N LYS A 213 66.17 -45.24 -0.75
CA LYS A 213 67.27 -45.52 0.19
C LYS A 213 66.98 -46.76 1.04
N LEU A 214 65.73 -46.95 1.47
CA LEU A 214 65.30 -48.14 2.19
C LEU A 214 65.45 -49.39 1.32
N ASP A 215 64.98 -49.35 0.07
CA ASP A 215 65.13 -50.45 -0.88
C ASP A 215 66.60 -50.78 -1.14
N ALA A 216 67.45 -49.76 -1.31
CA ALA A 216 68.89 -49.96 -1.47
C ALA A 216 69.54 -50.56 -0.21
N ALA A 217 69.09 -50.18 0.99
CA ALA A 217 69.55 -50.78 2.24
C ALA A 217 69.10 -52.25 2.35
N ILE A 218 67.86 -52.57 2.00
CA ILE A 218 67.34 -53.94 1.94
C ILE A 218 68.14 -54.79 0.94
N GLN A 219 68.47 -54.25 -0.24
CA GLN A 219 69.32 -54.94 -1.23
C GLN A 219 70.75 -55.16 -0.70
N ARG A 220 71.33 -54.20 0.01
CA ARG A 220 72.65 -54.37 0.64
C ARG A 220 72.63 -55.41 1.75
N VAL A 221 71.58 -55.41 2.58
CA VAL A 221 71.41 -56.40 3.65
C VAL A 221 71.24 -57.79 3.05
N SER A 222 70.35 -57.98 2.07
CA SER A 222 70.19 -59.28 1.39
C SER A 222 71.48 -59.75 0.69
N ALA A 223 72.20 -58.88 -0.02
CA ALA A 223 73.49 -59.21 -0.61
C ALA A 223 74.58 -59.52 0.44
N ALA A 224 74.52 -58.89 1.61
CA ALA A 224 75.41 -59.20 2.73
C ALA A 224 75.05 -60.53 3.39
N GLU A 225 73.76 -60.82 3.59
CA GLU A 225 73.27 -62.12 4.08
C GLU A 225 73.65 -63.26 3.12
N GLU A 226 73.58 -63.03 1.80
CA GLU A 226 73.96 -64.01 0.78
C GLU A 226 75.48 -64.25 0.80
N ARG A 227 76.29 -63.20 0.85
CA ARG A 227 77.76 -63.31 1.06
C ARG A 227 78.11 -63.99 2.38
N GLU A 228 77.37 -63.72 3.45
CA GLU A 228 77.57 -64.39 4.74
C GLU A 228 77.26 -65.88 4.64
N ARG A 229 76.17 -66.25 3.96
CA ARG A 229 75.84 -67.67 3.68
C ARG A 229 76.92 -68.35 2.86
N GLU A 230 77.40 -67.74 1.78
CA GLU A 230 78.49 -68.25 0.96
C GLU A 230 79.79 -68.40 1.77
N ALA A 231 80.16 -67.39 2.56
CA ALA A 231 81.33 -67.43 3.42
C ALA A 231 81.23 -68.53 4.48
N ARG A 232 80.05 -68.71 5.10
CA ARG A 232 79.79 -69.83 6.03
C ARG A 232 79.91 -71.18 5.34
N GLN A 233 79.40 -71.32 4.10
CA GLN A 233 79.54 -72.55 3.32
C GLN A 233 81.01 -72.83 2.97
N GLN A 234 81.76 -71.82 2.53
CA GLN A 234 83.20 -71.94 2.25
C GLN A 234 83.98 -72.28 3.52
N GLN A 235 83.66 -71.65 4.65
CA GLN A 235 84.28 -71.96 5.93
C GLN A 235 83.98 -73.40 6.37
N ALA A 236 82.74 -73.86 6.23
CA ALA A 236 82.37 -75.25 6.52
C ALA A 236 83.12 -76.24 5.59
N ALA A 237 83.18 -75.95 4.29
CA ALA A 237 83.94 -76.76 3.34
C ALA A 237 85.45 -76.78 3.64
N ALA A 238 86.02 -75.63 4.03
CA ALA A 238 87.41 -75.52 4.44
C ALA A 238 87.67 -76.28 5.76
N GLN A 239 86.74 -76.24 6.72
CA GLN A 239 86.80 -77.03 7.95
C GLN A 239 86.72 -78.53 7.65
N GLU A 240 85.84 -78.97 6.75
CA GLU A 240 85.77 -80.36 6.30
C GLU A 240 87.06 -80.80 5.59
N ALA A 241 87.59 -79.96 4.69
CA ALA A 241 88.85 -80.22 4.00
C ALA A 241 90.03 -80.28 4.99
N ALA A 242 90.08 -79.38 5.97
CA ALA A 242 91.08 -79.40 7.04
C ALA A 242 90.93 -80.64 7.94
N ALA A 243 89.71 -81.06 8.26
CA ALA A 243 89.45 -82.29 9.01
C ALA A 243 89.90 -83.53 8.23
N ARG A 244 89.64 -83.59 6.91
CA ARG A 244 90.15 -84.65 6.03
C ARG A 244 91.67 -84.64 5.97
N ALA A 245 92.28 -83.47 5.75
CA ALA A 245 93.74 -83.34 5.72
C ALA A 245 94.39 -83.73 7.06
N ASN A 246 93.78 -83.37 8.20
CA ASN A 246 94.21 -83.84 9.52
C ASN A 246 94.04 -85.37 9.67
N GLY A 247 92.94 -85.93 9.17
CA GLY A 247 92.72 -87.38 9.12
C GLY A 247 93.77 -88.10 8.28
N ASP A 248 94.05 -87.59 7.08
CA ASP A 248 95.09 -88.10 6.18
C ASP A 248 96.49 -87.94 6.78
N ALA A 249 96.78 -86.81 7.44
CA ALA A 249 98.03 -86.60 8.15
C ALA A 249 98.18 -87.55 9.34
N HIS A 250 97.11 -87.79 10.10
CA HIS A 250 97.11 -88.77 11.19
C HIS A 250 97.32 -90.19 10.66
N GLN A 251 96.67 -90.55 9.55
CA GLN A 251 96.86 -91.83 8.88
C GLN A 251 98.29 -91.98 8.35
N ALA A 252 98.86 -90.92 7.75
CA ALA A 252 100.25 -90.86 7.32
C ALA A 252 101.22 -90.98 8.51
N GLN A 253 100.87 -90.45 9.67
CA GLN A 253 101.65 -90.58 10.90
C GLN A 253 101.61 -92.01 11.44
N ILE A 254 100.44 -92.67 11.41
CA ILE A 254 100.30 -94.09 11.76
C ILE A 254 101.12 -94.97 10.82
N THR A 255 101.09 -94.72 9.50
CA THR A 255 101.90 -95.48 8.56
C THR A 255 103.40 -95.19 8.73
N LEU A 256 103.79 -93.95 9.02
CA LEU A 256 105.18 -93.61 9.35
C LEU A 256 105.64 -94.35 10.60
N GLN A 257 104.84 -94.39 11.67
CA GLN A 257 105.13 -95.17 12.88
C GLN A 257 105.23 -96.67 12.58
N ALA A 258 104.36 -97.21 11.73
CA ALA A 258 104.41 -98.62 11.31
C ALA A 258 105.67 -98.93 10.49
N VAL A 259 106.09 -98.02 9.61
CA VAL A 259 107.35 -98.14 8.85
C VAL A 259 108.56 -98.01 9.78
N GLN A 260 108.53 -97.07 10.73
CA GLN A 260 109.59 -96.92 11.75
C GLN A 260 109.70 -98.18 12.62
N ALA A 261 108.59 -98.74 13.09
CA ALA A 261 108.58 -100.00 13.84
C ALA A 261 109.11 -101.18 13.01
N ARG A 262 108.78 -101.24 11.71
CA ARG A 262 109.38 -102.22 10.78
C ARG A 262 110.89 -101.99 10.60
N LEU A 263 111.33 -100.75 10.52
CA LEU A 263 112.74 -100.39 10.37
C LEU A 263 113.55 -100.72 11.63
N GLU A 264 112.97 -100.53 12.82
CA GLU A 264 113.55 -100.97 14.09
C GLU A 264 113.60 -102.50 14.22
N SER A 265 112.60 -103.21 13.69
CA SER A 265 112.62 -104.68 13.61
C SER A 265 113.76 -105.16 12.70
N THR A 266 113.88 -104.61 11.50
CA THR A 266 114.94 -105.00 10.56
C THR A 266 116.31 -104.58 11.04
N SER A 267 116.43 -103.48 11.79
CA SER A 267 117.71 -103.12 12.43
C SER A 267 118.09 -104.10 13.53
N ARG A 268 117.14 -104.59 14.33
CA ARG A 268 117.37 -105.64 15.34
C ARG A 268 117.73 -106.99 14.71
N GLU A 269 117.11 -107.32 13.59
CA GLU A 269 117.47 -108.49 12.77
C GLU A 269 118.89 -108.37 12.17
N LEU A 270 119.28 -107.16 11.74
CA LEU A 270 120.65 -106.87 11.29
C LEU A 270 121.69 -106.94 12.42
N GLU A 271 121.36 -106.50 13.62
CA GLU A 271 122.23 -106.62 14.80
C GLU A 271 122.43 -108.08 15.22
N THR A 272 121.35 -108.87 15.26
CA THR A 272 121.44 -110.30 15.56
C THR A 272 122.20 -111.08 14.48
N ALA A 273 122.03 -110.73 13.20
CA ALA A 273 122.83 -111.28 12.11
C ALA A 273 124.31 -110.88 12.18
N ARG A 274 124.65 -109.70 12.72
CA ARG A 274 126.04 -109.30 12.98
C ARG A 274 126.65 -110.03 14.18
N GLY A 275 125.84 -110.29 15.21
CA GLY A 275 126.23 -111.10 16.37
C GLY A 275 126.67 -112.49 15.97
N SER A 276 125.83 -113.22 15.21
CA SER A 276 126.15 -114.56 14.71
C SER A 276 127.36 -114.60 13.77
N LEU A 277 127.60 -113.53 13.00
CA LEU A 277 128.80 -113.38 12.16
C LEU A 277 130.09 -113.18 12.98
N SER A 278 129.98 -112.63 14.19
CA SER A 278 131.11 -112.51 15.12
C SER A 278 131.42 -113.83 15.82
N GLU A 279 130.39 -114.61 16.19
CA GLU A 279 130.55 -115.95 16.78
C GLU A 279 131.19 -116.94 15.78
N LEU A 280 130.73 -116.94 14.53
CA LEU A 280 131.33 -117.75 13.45
C LEU A 280 132.81 -117.38 13.16
N LYS A 281 133.23 -116.15 13.46
CA LYS A 281 134.62 -115.71 13.29
C LYS A 281 135.54 -116.17 14.42
N GLU A 282 135.02 -116.31 15.64
CA GLU A 282 135.78 -116.84 16.77
C GLU A 282 135.98 -118.36 16.64
N GLU A 283 134.95 -119.12 16.21
CA GLU A 283 135.05 -120.57 15.98
C GLU A 283 136.10 -120.93 14.89
N LEU A 284 136.26 -120.08 13.87
CA LEU A 284 137.24 -120.28 12.80
C LEU A 284 138.70 -120.05 13.25
N LYS A 285 138.88 -119.35 14.38
CA LYS A 285 140.19 -119.05 14.96
C LYS A 285 140.72 -120.19 15.82
N GLU A 286 139.85 -120.89 16.54
CA GLU A 286 140.21 -122.04 17.39
C GLU A 286 140.64 -123.28 16.56
N LEU A 287 139.99 -123.56 15.43
CA LEU A 287 140.29 -124.74 14.60
C LEU A 287 141.67 -124.73 13.91
N ARG A 288 142.39 -123.60 13.88
CA ARG A 288 143.73 -123.51 13.29
C ARG A 288 144.87 -123.88 14.24
N ALA A 289 144.62 -124.01 15.54
CA ALA A 289 145.69 -124.20 16.53
C ALA A 289 146.12 -125.68 16.74
N GLU A 290 145.40 -126.68 16.22
CA GLU A 290 145.54 -128.08 16.69
C GLU A 290 146.21 -129.12 15.75
N LYS A 291 147.01 -128.75 14.72
CA LYS A 291 147.76 -129.78 13.94
C LYS A 291 149.24 -129.46 13.59
N LYS A 292 150.15 -130.24 14.23
CA LYS A 292 151.56 -130.63 13.89
C LYS A 292 151.88 -131.93 14.70
N PRO A 293 152.88 -132.86 14.45
CA PRO A 293 154.06 -132.91 13.52
C PRO A 293 154.52 -134.32 12.94
N ALA A 294 155.69 -134.37 12.22
CA ALA A 294 156.83 -135.38 12.20
C ALA A 294 157.24 -136.25 10.94
N LYS A 295 158.46 -135.94 10.40
CA LYS A 295 159.66 -136.72 9.90
C LYS A 295 159.78 -137.67 8.65
N ASN A 296 160.93 -137.48 7.94
CA ASN A 296 161.75 -138.33 7.00
C ASN A 296 161.15 -138.68 5.61
N GLY A 297 161.86 -138.80 4.46
CA GLY A 297 163.27 -138.71 4.00
C GLY A 297 163.40 -139.35 2.58
N GLU A 298 164.39 -138.93 1.76
CA GLU A 298 164.96 -139.60 0.53
C GLU A 298 164.05 -139.77 -0.72
N GLN A 299 164.47 -139.73 -2.00
CA GLN A 299 165.73 -139.82 -2.76
C GLN A 299 165.46 -139.31 -4.22
N GLY A 300 166.48 -138.85 -4.96
CA GLY A 300 166.43 -138.71 -6.44
C GLY A 300 166.42 -137.29 -7.00
#